data_AF-A0A2N0QJT0-F1
#
_entry.id   AF-A0A2N0QJT0-F1
#
_cell.length_a   1.000
_cell.length_b   1.000
_cell.length_c   1.000
_cell.angle_alpha   90.00
_cell.angle_beta   90.00
_cell.angle_gamma   90.00
#
_symmetry.space_group_name_H-M   'P 1'
#
loop_
_entity.id
_entity.type
_entity.pdbx_description
1 polymer ?
#
loop_
_entity_poly.entity_id
_entity_poly.type
_entity_poly.pdbx_seq_one_letter_code
_entity_poly.pdbx_strand_id
1 'polypeptide(L)'
;ITFDGNGRTITVATGADDWSNTLKSFYISADATLQDVDIVNGEGTDDNLIEVENANVVLENVSVEGSKRAGIAILAGGNVTLEGEISLIDNAWGGIDVSKEGSHLTIAEASKEEANFVWFGGTPTLVEESPVVDSSEEIV
;
A
#
# COMPACT_ATOMS: atom_id res chain seq x y z
N ILE A 1 10.03 4.21 11.44
CA ILE A 1 11.13 3.21 11.35
C ILE A 1 11.42 2.98 9.89
N THR A 2 12.67 2.77 9.48
CA THR A 2 12.98 2.35 8.10
C THR A 2 13.37 0.89 8.08
N PHE A 3 12.71 0.10 7.24
CA PHE A 3 13.15 -1.23 6.84
C PHE A 3 13.61 -1.17 5.39
N ASP A 4 14.88 -1.48 5.17
CA ASP A 4 15.47 -1.60 3.83
C ASP A 4 15.72 -3.09 3.54
N GLY A 5 14.96 -3.62 2.59
CA GLY A 5 15.04 -5.01 2.17
C GLY A 5 16.28 -5.34 1.35
N ASN A 6 17.00 -4.33 0.82
CA ASN A 6 18.18 -4.51 -0.03
C ASN A 6 17.92 -5.46 -1.22
N GLY A 7 16.74 -5.34 -1.85
CA GLY A 7 16.29 -6.17 -2.97
C GLY A 7 16.00 -7.62 -2.59
N ARG A 8 15.68 -7.90 -1.32
CA ARG A 8 15.37 -9.26 -0.84
C ARG A 8 13.87 -9.52 -0.84
N THR A 9 13.55 -10.81 -0.86
CA THR A 9 12.19 -11.31 -0.71
C THR A 9 11.87 -11.66 0.74
N ILE A 10 10.71 -11.22 1.22
CA ILE A 10 10.05 -11.69 2.43
C ILE A 10 8.87 -12.57 2.02
N THR A 11 8.88 -13.82 2.48
CA THR A 11 7.75 -14.74 2.32
C THR A 11 6.85 -14.67 3.54
N VAL A 12 5.60 -14.24 3.36
CA VAL A 12 4.59 -14.19 4.43
C VAL A 12 3.94 -15.56 4.54
N ALA A 13 4.36 -16.35 5.52
CA ALA A 13 3.85 -17.70 5.79
C ALA A 13 3.16 -17.76 7.16
N THR A 14 1.89 -17.34 7.20
CA THR A 14 1.10 -17.26 8.45
C THR A 14 0.21 -18.49 8.68
N GLY A 15 0.18 -19.41 7.72
CA GLY A 15 -0.66 -20.61 7.74
C GLY A 15 -2.09 -20.33 7.27
N ALA A 16 -2.90 -21.39 7.25
CA ALA A 16 -4.29 -21.32 6.76
C ALA A 16 -5.10 -20.23 7.48
N ASP A 17 -5.91 -19.51 6.70
CA ASP A 17 -6.93 -18.62 7.25
C ASP A 17 -7.92 -19.44 8.09
N ASP A 18 -8.04 -19.07 9.35
CA ASP A 18 -9.01 -19.60 10.30
C ASP A 18 -10.25 -18.69 10.39
N TRP A 19 -10.42 -17.80 9.40
CA TRP A 19 -11.46 -16.79 9.29
C TRP A 19 -11.44 -15.80 10.46
N SER A 20 -10.32 -15.69 11.16
CA SER A 20 -10.14 -14.73 12.23
C SER A 20 -9.33 -13.54 11.74
N ASN A 21 -9.75 -12.34 12.15
CA ASN A 21 -9.23 -11.05 11.67
C ASN A 21 -7.83 -10.79 12.25
N THR A 22 -6.83 -11.55 11.82
CA THR A 22 -5.65 -11.87 12.67
C THR A 22 -4.38 -11.12 12.38
N LEU A 23 -4.39 -10.05 11.58
CA LEU A 23 -3.18 -9.27 11.31
C LEU A 23 -2.04 -10.18 10.79
N LYS A 24 -2.41 -11.20 10.01
CA LYS A 24 -1.54 -12.31 9.57
C LYS A 24 -0.82 -11.92 8.28
N SER A 25 -0.12 -10.80 8.37
CA SER A 25 0.50 -10.08 7.25
C SER A 25 1.86 -9.52 7.66
N PHE A 26 2.53 -8.83 6.74
CA PHE A 26 3.49 -7.79 7.13
C PHE A 26 2.70 -6.61 7.70
N TYR A 27 2.37 -6.69 8.99
CA TYR A 27 1.52 -5.72 9.68
C TYR A 27 2.31 -4.52 10.19
N ILE A 28 1.88 -3.31 9.82
CA ILE A 28 2.53 -2.05 10.16
C ILE A 28 1.55 -1.16 10.93
N SER A 29 1.88 -0.89 12.20
CA SER A 29 1.06 -0.10 13.14
C SER A 29 1.78 1.11 13.75
N ALA A 30 2.89 1.51 13.15
CA ALA A 30 3.62 2.73 13.49
C ALA A 30 4.25 3.30 12.22
N ASP A 31 4.50 4.61 12.23
CA ASP A 31 5.06 5.31 11.07
C ASP A 31 6.35 4.65 10.56
N ALA A 32 6.38 4.34 9.26
CA ALA A 32 7.46 3.56 8.68
C ALA A 32 7.74 3.86 7.21
N THR A 33 8.94 3.50 6.79
CA THR A 33 9.29 3.31 5.37
C THR A 33 9.67 1.86 5.19
N LEU A 34 9.03 1.20 4.23
CA LEU A 34 9.38 -0.12 3.74
C LEU A 34 9.93 0.04 2.33
N GLN A 35 11.19 -0.32 2.11
CA GLN A 35 11.83 -0.08 0.83
C GLN A 35 12.62 -1.27 0.29
N ASP A 36 12.76 -1.30 -1.04
CA ASP A 36 13.63 -2.22 -1.78
C ASP A 36 13.40 -3.68 -1.37
N VAL A 37 12.15 -4.14 -1.42
CA VAL A 37 11.75 -5.46 -0.92
C VAL A 37 10.61 -6.05 -1.74
N ASP A 38 10.67 -7.38 -1.91
CA ASP A 38 9.56 -8.15 -2.47
C ASP A 38 8.79 -8.83 -1.34
N ILE A 39 7.47 -8.66 -1.29
CA ILE A 39 6.58 -9.34 -0.34
C ILE A 39 5.76 -10.38 -1.10
N VAL A 40 5.97 -11.66 -0.79
CA VAL A 40 5.33 -12.77 -1.52
C VAL A 40 4.52 -13.67 -0.61
N ASN A 41 3.42 -14.21 -1.15
CA ASN A 41 2.57 -15.15 -0.44
C ASN A 41 3.28 -16.48 -0.15
N GLY A 42 3.35 -16.86 1.12
CA GLY A 42 3.79 -18.18 1.55
C GLY A 42 2.72 -19.25 1.42
N GLU A 43 3.12 -20.52 1.47
CA GLU A 43 2.18 -21.65 1.41
C GLU A 43 1.18 -21.59 2.57
N GLY A 44 -0.10 -21.78 2.25
CA GLY A 44 -1.19 -21.77 3.23
C GLY A 44 -1.65 -20.38 3.66
N THR A 45 -0.93 -19.30 3.36
CA THR A 45 -1.37 -17.93 3.67
C THR A 45 -2.57 -17.56 2.80
N ASP A 46 -3.67 -17.18 3.44
CA ASP A 46 -4.93 -16.74 2.82
C ASP A 46 -5.38 -15.40 3.45
N ASP A 47 -4.50 -14.41 3.37
CA ASP A 47 -4.71 -13.06 3.90
C ASP A 47 -4.11 -11.97 2.99
N ASN A 48 -4.31 -10.69 3.35
CA ASN A 48 -3.57 -9.57 2.77
C ASN A 48 -2.08 -9.72 3.10
N LEU A 49 -1.19 -9.30 2.18
CA LEU A 49 0.25 -9.48 2.40
C LEU A 49 0.88 -8.34 3.18
N ILE A 50 0.42 -7.11 2.94
CA ILE A 50 0.77 -5.93 3.73
C ILE A 50 -0.51 -5.35 4.31
N GLU A 51 -0.50 -5.04 5.60
CA GLU A 51 -1.60 -4.36 6.26
C GLU A 51 -1.08 -3.16 7.04
N VAL A 52 -1.71 -2.00 6.82
CA VAL A 52 -1.35 -0.74 7.47
C VAL A 52 -2.53 -0.23 8.28
N GLU A 53 -2.36 -0.04 9.59
CA GLU A 53 -3.42 0.43 10.49
C GLU A 53 -2.87 1.50 11.44
N ASN A 54 -3.59 2.61 11.59
CA ASN A 54 -3.21 3.72 12.49
C ASN A 54 -1.74 4.19 12.32
N ALA A 55 -1.24 4.22 11.09
CA ALA A 55 0.16 4.52 10.78
C ALA A 55 0.30 5.28 9.46
N ASN A 56 1.38 6.05 9.31
CA ASN A 56 1.79 6.68 8.06
C ASN A 56 2.98 5.91 7.47
N VAL A 57 2.76 5.28 6.32
CA VAL A 57 3.73 4.36 5.72
C VAL A 57 4.11 4.81 4.32
N VAL A 58 5.41 4.85 4.05
CA VAL A 58 5.94 4.96 2.68
C VAL A 58 6.35 3.57 2.21
N LEU A 59 5.86 3.16 1.04
CA LEU A 59 6.34 1.98 0.32
C LEU A 59 7.15 2.48 -0.87
N GLU A 60 8.45 2.18 -0.89
CA GLU A 60 9.38 2.65 -1.93
C GLU A 60 10.05 1.45 -2.63
N ASN A 61 9.89 1.31 -3.94
CA ASN A 61 10.47 0.19 -4.70
C ASN A 61 10.04 -1.19 -4.12
N VAL A 62 8.73 -1.39 -3.96
CA VAL A 62 8.14 -2.57 -3.33
C VAL A 62 7.34 -3.38 -4.35
N SER A 63 7.56 -4.70 -4.36
CA SER A 63 6.69 -5.63 -5.07
C SER A 63 5.84 -6.43 -4.08
N VAL A 64 4.58 -6.70 -4.43
CA VAL A 64 3.64 -7.51 -3.64
C VAL A 64 2.94 -8.51 -4.54
N GLU A 65 3.18 -9.80 -4.29
CA GLU A 65 2.81 -10.88 -5.21
C GLU A 65 2.01 -12.01 -4.57
N GLY A 66 0.92 -12.38 -5.25
CA GLY A 66 0.26 -13.67 -5.06
C GLY A 66 -0.69 -13.77 -3.87
N SER A 67 -1.09 -12.63 -3.28
CA SER A 67 -2.08 -12.60 -2.19
C SER A 67 -3.38 -13.30 -2.62
N LYS A 68 -3.98 -14.03 -1.69
CA LYS A 68 -5.33 -14.58 -1.85
C LYS A 68 -6.44 -13.57 -1.55
N ARG A 69 -6.06 -12.37 -1.10
CA ARG A 69 -6.93 -11.19 -0.90
C ARG A 69 -6.35 -10.00 -1.65
N ALA A 70 -6.27 -8.83 -1.01
CA ALA A 70 -5.55 -7.67 -1.56
C ALA A 70 -4.05 -7.82 -1.33
N GLY A 71 -3.23 -7.32 -2.25
CA GLY A 71 -1.79 -7.22 -2.01
C GLY A 71 -1.51 -6.34 -0.78
N ILE A 72 -2.07 -5.14 -0.80
CA ILE A 72 -1.96 -4.14 0.27
C ILE A 72 -3.37 -3.83 0.79
N ALA A 73 -3.59 -3.93 2.10
CA ALA A 73 -4.79 -3.42 2.74
C ALA A 73 -4.45 -2.22 3.64
N ILE A 74 -5.12 -1.10 3.38
CA ILE A 74 -5.04 0.11 4.19
C ILE A 74 -6.25 0.13 5.11
N LEU A 75 -6.03 -0.27 6.35
CA LEU A 75 -7.04 -0.41 7.40
C LEU A 75 -7.31 0.93 8.09
N ALA A 76 -8.19 0.93 9.09
CA ALA A 76 -8.63 2.14 9.79
C ALA A 76 -7.44 3.01 10.26
N GLY A 77 -7.48 4.30 9.91
CA GLY A 77 -6.42 5.27 10.22
C GLY A 77 -5.07 5.02 9.56
N GLY A 78 -4.95 4.03 8.66
CA GLY A 78 -3.73 3.76 7.89
C GLY A 78 -3.59 4.72 6.71
N ASN A 79 -2.38 5.22 6.47
CA ASN A 79 -2.07 6.09 5.34
C ASN A 79 -0.85 5.52 4.62
N VAL A 80 -0.98 5.26 3.32
CA VAL A 80 0.13 4.73 2.50
C VAL A 80 0.47 5.69 1.39
N THR A 81 1.76 6.03 1.28
CA THR A 81 2.34 6.69 0.11
C THR A 81 3.15 5.69 -0.69
N LEU A 82 2.86 5.59 -1.98
CA LEU A 82 3.59 4.79 -2.94
C LEU A 82 4.62 5.65 -3.68
N GLU A 83 5.89 5.24 -3.63
CA GLU A 83 7.01 5.92 -4.27
C GLU A 83 7.88 4.92 -5.05
N GLY A 84 8.55 5.40 -6.10
CA GLY A 84 9.44 4.56 -6.91
C GLY A 84 8.71 3.40 -7.61
N GLU A 85 9.39 2.28 -7.86
CA GLU A 85 8.79 1.17 -8.63
C GLU A 85 7.85 0.32 -7.76
N ILE A 86 6.54 0.35 -8.03
CA ILE A 86 5.55 -0.46 -7.31
C ILE A 86 4.94 -1.51 -8.23
N SER A 87 5.04 -2.78 -7.81
CA SER A 87 4.50 -3.92 -8.55
C SER A 87 3.48 -4.69 -7.72
N LEU A 88 2.25 -4.84 -8.22
CA LEU A 88 1.16 -5.54 -7.53
C LEU A 88 0.66 -6.69 -8.42
N ILE A 89 1.20 -7.88 -8.21
CA ILE A 89 1.14 -8.98 -9.16
C ILE A 89 0.27 -10.11 -8.61
N ASP A 90 -0.65 -10.63 -9.43
CA ASP A 90 -1.44 -11.84 -9.14
C ASP A 90 -2.15 -11.88 -7.77
N ASN A 91 -2.57 -10.71 -7.27
CA ASN A 91 -3.37 -10.58 -6.04
C ASN A 91 -4.87 -10.76 -6.35
N ALA A 92 -5.56 -11.59 -5.57
CA ALA A 92 -6.87 -12.11 -5.96
C ALA A 92 -8.05 -11.11 -5.86
N TRP A 93 -8.07 -10.23 -4.85
CA TRP A 93 -9.18 -9.26 -4.64
C TRP A 93 -8.86 -7.85 -5.17
N GLY A 94 -7.61 -7.63 -5.60
CA GLY A 94 -7.11 -6.36 -6.11
C GLY A 94 -5.65 -6.12 -5.68
N GLY A 95 -5.00 -5.13 -6.30
CA GLY A 95 -3.67 -4.71 -5.84
C GLY A 95 -3.73 -4.07 -4.46
N ILE A 96 -4.68 -3.14 -4.26
CA ILE A 96 -4.83 -2.35 -3.04
C ILE A 96 -6.31 -2.28 -2.63
N ASP A 97 -6.58 -2.55 -1.36
CA ASP A 97 -7.87 -2.27 -0.70
C ASP A 97 -7.70 -1.10 0.29
N VAL A 98 -8.55 -0.08 0.18
CA VAL A 98 -8.55 1.09 1.05
C VAL A 98 -9.84 1.14 1.86
N SER A 99 -9.74 1.05 3.18
CA SER A 99 -10.88 1.14 4.11
C SER A 99 -11.59 2.51 4.04
N LYS A 100 -12.78 2.58 4.62
CA LYS A 100 -13.58 3.83 4.73
C LYS A 100 -13.18 4.72 5.91
N GLU A 101 -12.47 4.18 6.89
CA GLU A 101 -12.32 4.79 8.21
C GLU A 101 -11.04 5.62 8.35
N GLY A 102 -11.00 6.78 7.69
CA GLY A 102 -9.88 7.72 7.81
C GLY A 102 -8.58 7.24 7.15
N SER A 103 -8.65 6.18 6.35
CA SER A 103 -7.54 5.64 5.57
C SER A 103 -7.33 6.37 4.26
N HIS A 104 -6.07 6.53 3.86
CA HIS A 104 -5.68 7.25 2.64
C HIS A 104 -4.61 6.50 1.86
N LEU A 105 -4.72 6.56 0.54
CA LEU A 105 -3.68 6.17 -0.40
C LEU A 105 -3.19 7.42 -1.12
N THR A 106 -1.88 7.60 -1.22
CA THR A 106 -1.22 8.59 -2.06
C THR A 106 -0.30 7.89 -3.03
N ILE A 107 -0.36 8.27 -4.30
CA ILE A 107 0.48 7.74 -5.37
C ILE A 107 1.34 8.91 -5.86
N ALA A 108 2.64 8.87 -5.58
CA ALA A 108 3.57 9.92 -6.02
C ALA A 108 3.95 9.71 -7.50
N GLU A 109 4.22 10.80 -8.25
CA GLU A 109 4.41 10.84 -9.71
C GLU A 109 5.51 9.92 -10.29
N ALA A 110 6.24 9.16 -9.47
CA ALA A 110 7.28 8.22 -9.88
C ALA A 110 6.84 6.75 -9.92
N SER A 111 5.62 6.40 -9.49
CA SER A 111 5.19 4.99 -9.47
C SER A 111 4.78 4.49 -10.84
N LYS A 112 5.60 3.61 -11.41
CA LYS A 112 5.24 2.84 -12.59
C LYS A 112 4.36 1.67 -12.15
N GLU A 113 3.07 1.92 -11.97
CA GLU A 113 2.11 0.86 -11.67
C GLU A 113 1.92 -0.06 -12.88
N GLU A 114 2.22 -1.35 -12.71
CA GLU A 114 1.45 -2.41 -13.39
C GLU A 114 0.37 -2.94 -12.44
N ALA A 115 -0.33 -2.04 -11.74
CA ALA A 115 -1.39 -2.42 -10.81
C ALA A 115 -2.67 -2.81 -11.56
N ASN A 116 -3.07 -4.06 -11.41
CA ASN A 116 -4.43 -4.51 -11.70
C ASN A 116 -5.36 -4.04 -10.57
N PHE A 117 -5.97 -2.87 -10.76
CA PHE A 117 -7.09 -2.30 -9.99
C PHE A 117 -6.83 -1.90 -8.52
N VAL A 118 -7.20 -0.66 -8.18
CA VAL A 118 -7.36 -0.15 -6.81
C VAL A 118 -8.84 -0.25 -6.43
N TRP A 119 -9.14 -0.89 -5.29
CA TRP A 119 -10.48 -0.94 -4.73
C TRP A 119 -10.61 0.02 -3.55
N PHE A 120 -11.59 0.93 -3.64
CA PHE A 120 -11.96 1.77 -2.52
C PHE A 120 -13.16 1.14 -1.83
N GLY A 121 -13.00 0.78 -0.56
CA GLY A 121 -14.08 0.32 0.31
C GLY A 121 -15.19 1.38 0.46
N GLY A 122 -14.96 2.64 0.05
CA GLY A 122 -15.94 3.73 -0.02
C GLY A 122 -15.84 4.60 -1.27
N THR A 123 -16.62 5.69 -1.30
CA THR A 123 -16.60 6.63 -2.44
C THR A 123 -15.30 7.45 -2.38
N PRO A 124 -14.43 7.38 -3.41
CA PRO A 124 -13.21 8.17 -3.42
C PRO A 124 -13.53 9.66 -3.42
N THR A 125 -12.74 10.45 -2.68
CA THR A 125 -12.81 11.92 -2.71
C THR A 125 -11.58 12.43 -3.45
N LEU A 126 -11.77 13.08 -4.59
CA LEU A 126 -10.70 13.75 -5.30
C LEU A 126 -10.38 15.07 -4.58
N VAL A 127 -9.15 15.23 -4.10
CA VAL A 127 -8.67 16.51 -3.60
C VAL A 127 -7.98 17.20 -4.77
N GLU A 128 -8.61 18.23 -5.33
CA GLU A 128 -7.93 19.06 -6.32
C GLU A 128 -6.94 19.96 -5.61
N GLU A 129 -5.67 19.92 -6.03
CA GLU A 129 -4.69 20.88 -5.54
C GLU A 129 -5.15 22.29 -5.89
N SER A 130 -5.09 23.21 -4.92
CA SER A 130 -5.42 24.60 -5.19
C SER A 130 -4.45 25.14 -6.26
N PRO A 131 -4.94 25.84 -7.29
CA PRO A 131 -4.08 26.33 -8.35
C PRO A 131 -2.97 27.22 -7.77
N VAL A 132 -1.73 26.94 -8.14
CA VAL A 132 -0.60 27.83 -7.85
C VAL A 132 -0.87 29.14 -8.59
N VAL A 133 -1.27 30.17 -7.85
CA VAL A 133 -1.39 31.53 -8.39
C VAL A 133 0.03 32.06 -8.57
N ASP A 134 0.53 32.04 -9.81
CA ASP A 134 1.75 32.74 -10.18
C ASP A 134 1.52 34.25 -10.02
N SER A 135 2.13 34.84 -9.00
CA SER A 135 2.04 36.28 -8.72
C SER A 135 3.11 37.10 -9.45
N SER A 136 3.68 36.61 -10.55
CA SER A 136 4.79 37.27 -11.25
C SER A 136 4.40 38.23 -12.40
N GLU A 137 3.14 38.64 -12.51
CA GLU A 137 2.79 39.80 -13.35
C GLU A 137 2.78 41.11 -12.55
N GLU A 138 3.97 41.61 -12.19
CA GLU A 138 4.19 43.03 -11.98
C GLU A 138 4.94 43.61 -13.19
N ILE A 139 4.24 43.90 -14.29
CA ILE A 139 4.67 44.92 -15.28
C ILE A 139 3.42 45.48 -15.98
N VAL A 140 2.99 46.70 -15.64
CA VAL A 140 3.05 47.96 -16.44
C VAL A 140 2.62 49.13 -15.55
#